data_AF-A0A3B9L6L9-F1
#
_entry.id   AF-A0A3B9L6L9-F1
#
_cell.length_a   1.000
_cell.length_b   1.000
_cell.length_c   1.000
_cell.angle_alpha   90.00
_cell.angle_beta   90.00
_cell.angle_gamma   90.00
#
_symmetry.space_group_name_H-M   'P 1'
#
loop_
_entity.id
_entity.type
_entity.pdbx_description
1 polymer ?
#
loop_
_entity_poly.entity_id
_entity_poly.type
_entity_poly.pdbx_seq_one_letter_code
_entity_poly.pdbx_strand_id
1 'polypeptide(L)' 'SLPLDINIRMQADSGKPTVVAQPDSQIADTYKEIARKAASKIAIASLDYSAKFPNIVIQNT' A
#
# COMPACT_ATOMS: atom_id res chain seq x y z
N SER A 1 7.96 13.44 -5.06
CA SER A 1 7.93 12.90 -6.43
C SER A 1 8.31 11.43 -6.37
N LEU A 2 8.03 10.66 -7.43
CA LEU A 2 8.52 9.28 -7.52
C LEU A 2 9.98 9.31 -7.98
N PRO A 3 10.93 8.63 -7.29
CA PRO A 3 12.30 8.59 -7.74
C PRO A 3 12.41 7.80 -9.05
N LEU A 4 13.21 8.30 -9.98
CA LEU A 4 13.56 7.60 -11.22
C LEU A 4 14.98 7.06 -11.08
N ASP A 5 15.09 5.76 -10.84
CA ASP A 5 16.37 5.07 -10.69
C ASP A 5 16.28 3.67 -11.33
N ILE A 6 17.31 3.30 -12.09
CA ILE A 6 17.37 2.02 -12.79
C ILE A 6 17.30 0.82 -11.83
N ASN A 7 17.83 0.98 -10.62
CA ASN A 7 17.85 -0.06 -9.59
C ASN A 7 16.44 -0.44 -9.14
N ILE A 8 15.48 0.49 -9.17
CA ILE A 8 14.07 0.21 -8.82
C ILE A 8 13.54 -0.90 -9.71
N ARG A 9 13.72 -0.77 -11.03
CA ARG A 9 13.28 -1.77 -12.01
C ARG A 9 14.06 -3.08 -11.82
N MET A 10 15.38 -3.03 -11.77
CA MET A 10 16.20 -4.25 -11.65
C MET A 10 15.86 -5.08 -10.41
N GLN A 11 15.67 -4.40 -9.27
CA GLN A 11 15.31 -5.04 -8.00
C GLN A 11 13.86 -5.55 -8.00
N ALA A 12 12.92 -4.80 -8.55
CA ALA A 12 11.54 -5.26 -8.70
C ALA A 12 11.42 -6.47 -9.63
N ASP A 13 12.06 -6.41 -10.80
CA ASP A 13 12.03 -7.48 -11.82
C ASP A 13 12.72 -8.76 -11.32
N SER A 14 13.69 -8.64 -10.40
CA SER A 14 14.33 -9.79 -9.74
C SER A 14 13.52 -10.35 -8.57
N GLY A 15 12.33 -9.81 -8.28
CA GLY A 15 11.46 -10.27 -7.20
C GLY A 15 11.90 -9.80 -5.80
N LYS A 16 12.88 -8.89 -5.70
CA LYS A 16 13.32 -8.29 -4.44
C LYS A 16 13.26 -6.76 -4.54
N PRO A 17 12.09 -6.13 -4.40
CA PRO A 17 11.91 -4.69 -4.58
C PRO A 17 12.83 -3.84 -3.68
N THR A 18 13.10 -2.59 -4.07
CA THR A 18 14.06 -1.70 -3.40
C THR A 18 13.83 -1.51 -1.91
N VAL A 19 12.57 -1.43 -1.46
CA VAL A 19 12.24 -1.32 -0.04
C VAL A 19 12.68 -2.53 0.80
N VAL A 20 12.90 -3.69 0.15
CA VAL A 20 13.41 -4.92 0.76
C VAL A 20 14.90 -5.09 0.48
N ALA A 21 15.35 -4.81 -0.73
CA ALA A 21 16.76 -4.96 -1.13
C ALA A 21 17.69 -3.96 -0.44
N GLN A 22 17.22 -2.73 -0.25
CA GLN A 22 17.97 -1.61 0.29
C GLN A 22 17.09 -0.79 1.25
N PRO A 23 16.78 -1.34 2.44
CA PRO A 23 15.80 -0.77 3.36
C PRO A 23 16.18 0.63 3.88
N ASP A 24 17.47 0.94 3.97
CA ASP A 24 17.99 2.22 4.49
C ASP A 24 18.39 3.21 3.38
N SER A 25 18.01 2.93 2.13
CA SER A 25 18.26 3.83 1.00
C SER A 25 17.29 5.01 0.97
N GLN A 26 17.75 6.14 0.43
CA GLN A 26 16.90 7.31 0.18
C GLN A 26 15.68 6.98 -0.72
N ILE A 27 15.84 6.04 -1.65
CA ILE A 27 14.76 5.57 -2.52
C ILE A 27 13.69 4.86 -1.68
N ALA A 28 14.10 3.90 -0.84
CA ALA A 28 13.18 3.20 0.05
C ALA A 28 12.45 4.18 0.98
N ASP A 29 13.15 5.16 1.54
CA ASP A 29 12.54 6.16 2.43
C ASP A 29 11.53 7.05 1.70
N THR A 30 11.81 7.43 0.46
CA THR A 30 10.84 8.18 -0.37
C THR A 30 9.56 7.37 -0.59
N TYR A 31 9.65 6.07 -0.91
CA TYR A 31 8.48 5.20 -1.03
C TYR A 31 7.73 5.03 0.30
N LYS A 32 8.44 4.88 1.43
CA LYS A 32 7.82 4.84 2.77
C LYS A 32 7.08 6.14 3.08
N GLU A 33 7.62 7.29 2.71
CA GLU A 33 6.96 8.58 2.92
C GLU A 33 5.67 8.68 2.11
N ILE A 34 5.68 8.29 0.84
CA ILE A 34 4.47 8.23 -0.01
C ILE A 34 3.43 7.30 0.63
N ALA A 35 3.83 6.11 1.07
CA ALA A 35 2.96 5.15 1.72
C ALA A 35 2.34 5.71 3.01
N ARG A 36 3.13 6.38 3.86
CA ARG A 36 2.62 7.04 5.09
C ARG A 36 1.58 8.10 4.76
N LYS A 37 1.83 8.97 3.77
CA LYS A 37 0.86 9.99 3.34
C LYS A 37 -0.44 9.36 2.84
N ALA A 38 -0.36 8.27 2.08
CA ALA A 38 -1.53 7.53 1.63
C ALA A 38 -2.30 6.92 2.82
N ALA A 39 -1.60 6.26 3.74
CA ALA A 39 -2.18 5.68 4.94
C ALA A 39 -2.86 6.74 5.82
N SER A 40 -2.26 7.91 6.03
CA SER A 40 -2.87 9.02 6.77
C SER A 40 -4.20 9.46 6.14
N LYS A 41 -4.27 9.55 4.80
CA LYS A 41 -5.52 9.90 4.11
C LYS A 41 -6.60 8.85 4.29
N ILE A 42 -6.24 7.57 4.23
CA ILE A 42 -7.16 6.46 4.47
C ILE A 42 -7.67 6.47 5.91
N ALA A 43 -6.78 6.71 6.89
CA ALA A 43 -7.15 6.74 8.30
C ALA A 43 -8.13 7.87 8.66
N ILE A 44 -8.06 9.00 7.95
CA ILE A 44 -8.97 10.14 8.13
C ILE A 44 -10.27 9.95 7.34
N ALA A 45 -10.26 9.12 6.29
CA ALA A 45 -11.44 8.89 5.47
C ALA A 45 -12.54 8.18 6.29
N SER A 46 -13.77 8.70 6.19
CA SER A 46 -14.94 8.06 6.77
C SER A 46 -15.11 6.66 6.18
N LEU A 47 -15.39 5.68 7.04
CA LEU A 47 -15.70 4.33 6.59
C LEU A 47 -17.01 4.34 5.81
N ASP A 48 -16.93 4.05 4.52
CA ASP A 48 -18.09 3.80 3.68
C ASP A 48 -18.53 2.35 3.82
N TYR A 49 -19.60 2.14 4.60
CA TYR A 49 -20.20 0.82 4.81
C TYR A 49 -21.25 0.46 3.76
N SER A 50 -21.43 1.25 2.69
CA SER A 50 -22.39 0.94 1.62
C SER A 50 -22.05 -0.38 0.91
N ALA A 51 -20.76 -0.74 0.84
CA ALA A 51 -20.27 -2.00 0.29
C ALA A 51 -20.29 -3.18 1.29
N LYS A 52 -20.81 -2.99 2.52
CA LYS A 52 -20.85 -4.06 3.52
C LYS A 52 -21.84 -5.13 3.07
N PHE A 53 -21.36 -6.37 2.93
CA PHE A 53 -22.19 -7.50 2.53
C PHE A 53 -23.39 -7.65 3.49
N PRO A 54 -24.63 -7.81 2.99
CA PRO A 54 -25.81 -7.86 3.83
C PRO A 54 -25.81 -9.11 4.72
N ASN A 55 -26.41 -9.00 5.91
CA ASN A 55 -26.61 -10.15 6.79
C ASN A 55 -27.66 -11.09 6.16
N ILE A 56 -27.24 -12.31 5.81
CA ILE A 56 -28.14 -13.37 5.38
C ILE A 56 -28.70 -14.06 6.63
N VAL A 57 -30.00 -13.90 6.87
CA VAL A 57 -30.70 -14.56 7.98
C VAL A 57 -31.50 -15.73 7.39
N ILE A 58 -31.15 -16.96 7.78
CA ILE A 58 -31.91 -18.16 7.42
C ILE A 58 -32.97 -18.36 8.51
N GLN A 59 -34.25 -18.15 8.18
CA GLN A 59 -35.36 -18.57 9.02
C GLN A 59 -35.79 -19.97 8.59
N ASN A 60 -35.63 -20.95 9.48
CA ASN A 60 -36.23 -22.27 9.34
C ASN A 60 -37.62 -22.23 9.99
N THR A 61 -38.66 -22.47 9.19
CA THR A 61 -40.01 -22.76 9.67
C THR A 61 -40.11 -24.23 10.08
#